data_AF-A0A8T1GZR2-F1
#
_entry.id   AF-A0A8T1GZR2-F1
#
_cell.length_a   1.000
_cell.length_b   1.000
_cell.length_c   1.000
_cell.angle_alpha   90.00
_cell.angle_beta   90.00
_cell.angle_gamma   90.00
#
_symmetry.space_group_name_H-M   'P 1'
#
loop_
_entity.id
_entity.type
_entity.pdbx_description
1 polymer ?
#
loop_
_entity_poly.entity_id
_entity_poly.type
_entity_poly.pdbx_seq_one_letter_code
_entity_poly.pdbx_strand_id
1 'polypeptide(L)'
;MVSAELPDKEKNPQLYETVITCMIHGPCGAAYPNAVCMKDGKCTKGFPKPLSEVTKGNVAGYSVYRRRRRAAGVVLINGKEYDNEPINQWVVPYNPYLSQKYNCHINVEVCTAITAVKYLYKYVYK
;
A
#
# COMPACT_ATOMS: atom_id res chain seq x y z
N MET A 1 4.44 -9.88 10.09
CA MET A 1 3.23 -10.04 9.24
C MET A 1 2.99 -8.72 8.50
N VAL A 2 2.70 -8.77 7.20
CA VAL A 2 2.51 -7.57 6.34
C VAL A 2 1.01 -7.33 6.13
N SER A 3 0.60 -6.06 6.18
CA SER A 3 -0.76 -5.60 5.91
C SER A 3 -0.75 -4.65 4.72
N ALA A 4 -1.86 -4.59 3.98
CA ALA A 4 -2.10 -3.57 2.97
C ALA A 4 -3.53 -3.00 3.12
N GLU A 5 -4.00 -2.91 4.37
CA GLU A 5 -5.32 -2.40 4.72
C GLU A 5 -5.18 -1.23 5.67
N LEU A 6 -6.14 -0.30 5.61
CA LEU A 6 -6.23 0.78 6.57
C LEU A 6 -6.58 0.20 7.97
N PRO A 7 -5.80 0.52 9.03
CA PRO A 7 -6.11 0.08 10.38
C PRO A 7 -7.47 0.56 10.87
N ASP A 8 -7.93 -0.04 11.96
CA ASP A 8 -9.06 0.48 12.72
C ASP A 8 -8.61 1.68 13.55
N LYS A 9 -9.27 2.83 13.36
CA LYS A 9 -8.94 4.10 14.01
C LYS A 9 -9.15 4.06 15.51
N GLU A 10 -10.17 3.34 15.99
CA GLU A 10 -10.50 3.26 17.42
C GLU A 10 -9.56 2.29 18.12
N LYS A 11 -9.24 1.16 17.49
CA LYS A 11 -8.38 0.13 18.09
C LYS A 11 -6.89 0.48 18.03
N ASN A 12 -6.45 1.14 16.96
CA ASN A 12 -5.03 1.42 16.71
C ASN A 12 -4.82 2.85 16.16
N PRO A 13 -5.13 3.90 16.94
CA PRO A 13 -5.12 5.28 16.45
C PRO A 13 -3.76 5.75 15.93
N GLN A 14 -2.66 5.39 16.61
CA GLN A 14 -1.30 5.78 16.18
C GLN A 14 -0.90 5.14 14.86
N LEU A 15 -1.19 3.85 14.69
CA LEU A 15 -0.90 3.14 13.44
C LEU A 15 -1.81 3.65 12.32
N TYR A 16 -3.08 3.93 12.62
CA TYR A 16 -4.01 4.55 11.68
C TYR A 16 -3.43 5.87 11.15
N GLU A 17 -2.99 6.76 12.05
CA GLU A 17 -2.39 8.05 11.71
C GLU A 17 -1.15 7.88 10.83
N THR A 18 -0.27 6.93 11.21
CA THR A 18 0.92 6.60 10.41
C THR A 18 0.53 6.14 9.01
N VAL A 19 -0.48 5.28 8.89
CA VAL A 19 -0.89 4.70 7.61
C VAL A 19 -1.53 5.74 6.70
N ILE A 20 -2.44 6.58 7.20
CA ILE A 20 -3.06 7.64 6.38
C ILE A 20 -2.03 8.68 5.91
N THR A 21 -1.03 8.95 6.75
CA THR A 21 -0.01 9.96 6.44
C THR A 21 1.03 9.44 5.46
N CYS A 22 1.54 8.23 5.72
CA CYS A 22 2.77 7.73 5.08
C CYS A 22 2.56 6.51 4.19
N MET A 23 1.42 5.81 4.27
CA MET A 23 1.22 4.52 3.58
C MET A 23 0.03 4.53 2.62
N ILE A 24 -0.50 5.70 2.26
CA ILE A 24 -1.47 5.82 1.16
C ILE A 24 -0.72 6.21 -0.10
N HIS A 25 -0.86 5.42 -1.15
CA HIS A 25 -0.37 5.81 -2.46
C HIS A 25 -1.15 7.05 -2.90
N GLY A 26 -0.40 8.13 -3.15
CA GLY A 26 -0.97 9.42 -3.52
C GLY A 26 -1.81 9.37 -4.79
N PRO A 27 -2.56 10.44 -5.08
CA PRO A 27 -3.40 10.48 -6.26
C PRO A 27 -2.52 10.25 -7.49
N CYS A 28 -2.92 9.31 -8.32
CA CYS A 28 -2.33 9.01 -9.60
C CYS A 28 -3.40 8.51 -10.55
N GLY A 29 -3.04 8.19 -11.78
CA GLY A 29 -4.01 7.80 -12.80
C GLY A 29 -4.70 9.03 -13.38
N ALA A 30 -5.96 8.87 -13.79
CA ALA A 30 -6.75 9.94 -14.39
C ALA A 30 -6.91 11.16 -13.46
N ALA A 31 -6.95 10.94 -12.14
CA ALA A 31 -7.06 12.01 -11.16
C ALA A 31 -5.79 12.87 -11.05
N TYR A 32 -4.62 12.31 -11.38
CA TYR A 32 -3.36 13.03 -11.34
C TYR A 32 -2.35 12.40 -12.33
N PRO A 33 -2.46 12.72 -13.63
CA PRO A 33 -1.68 12.07 -14.69
C PRO A 33 -0.19 12.45 -14.65
N ASN A 34 0.15 13.58 -14.04
CA ASN A 34 1.52 14.10 -13.93
C ASN A 34 2.26 13.59 -12.68
N ALA A 35 1.70 12.63 -11.93
CA ALA A 35 2.39 12.06 -10.78
C ALA A 35 3.71 11.41 -11.20
N VAL A 36 4.74 11.49 -10.34
CA VAL A 36 6.06 10.86 -10.60
C VAL A 36 5.96 9.35 -10.84
N CYS A 37 4.93 8.69 -10.30
CA CYS A 37 4.68 7.27 -10.52
C CYS A 37 4.03 6.97 -11.88
N MET A 38 3.55 7.96 -12.63
CA MET A 38 2.87 7.76 -13.90
C MET A 38 3.85 7.63 -15.07
N LYS A 39 3.61 6.65 -15.93
CA LYS A 39 4.30 6.47 -17.20
C LYS A 39 3.33 5.86 -18.21
N ASP A 40 3.28 6.41 -19.42
CA ASP A 40 2.40 5.94 -20.51
C ASP A 40 0.93 5.80 -20.07
N GLY A 41 0.44 6.78 -19.28
CA GLY A 41 -0.92 6.80 -18.76
C GLY A 41 -1.22 5.79 -17.65
N LYS A 42 -0.22 5.03 -17.17
CA LYS A 42 -0.38 4.00 -16.13
C LYS A 42 0.51 4.28 -14.93
N CYS A 43 0.02 3.94 -13.74
CA CYS A 43 0.86 3.95 -12.55
C CYS A 43 1.90 2.82 -12.65
N THR A 44 3.19 3.16 -12.67
CA THR A 44 4.33 2.22 -12.69
C THR A 44 4.37 1.30 -11.48
N LYS A 45 3.69 1.68 -10.39
CA LYS A 45 3.52 0.85 -9.17
C LYS A 45 2.26 -0.02 -9.24
N GLY A 46 1.42 0.16 -10.26
CA GLY A 46 0.21 -0.62 -10.52
C GLY A 46 -0.91 -0.34 -9.52
N PHE A 47 -1.09 0.93 -9.12
CA PHE A 47 -2.25 1.38 -8.35
C PHE A 47 -3.38 1.87 -9.29
N PRO A 48 -4.65 1.74 -8.88
CA PRO A 48 -5.12 1.05 -7.68
C PRO A 48 -4.88 -0.48 -7.74
N LYS A 49 -4.58 -1.10 -6.60
CA LYS A 49 -4.41 -2.56 -6.51
C LYS A 49 -5.77 -3.24 -6.40
N PRO A 50 -5.96 -4.44 -6.97
CA PRO A 50 -7.22 -5.16 -6.84
C PRO A 50 -7.53 -5.46 -5.37
N LEU A 51 -8.81 -5.41 -5.01
CA LEU A 51 -9.30 -5.94 -3.74
C LEU A 51 -9.06 -7.46 -3.69
N SER A 52 -8.76 -7.97 -2.51
CA SER A 52 -8.54 -9.40 -2.29
C SER A 52 -8.86 -9.78 -0.85
N GLU A 53 -9.66 -10.83 -0.67
CA GLU A 53 -10.03 -11.33 0.65
C GLU A 53 -8.89 -12.08 1.36
N VAL A 54 -7.86 -12.50 0.63
CA VAL A 54 -6.73 -13.26 1.16
C VAL A 54 -5.39 -12.79 0.58
N THR A 55 -4.31 -13.02 1.31
CA THR A 55 -2.94 -12.85 0.77
C THR A 55 -2.58 -14.10 -0.02
N LYS A 56 -2.21 -13.95 -1.29
CA LYS A 56 -1.80 -15.04 -2.17
C LYS A 56 -0.32 -14.88 -2.52
N GLY A 57 0.46 -15.95 -2.31
CA GLY A 57 1.81 -16.04 -2.85
C GLY A 57 1.74 -16.12 -4.38
N ASN A 58 2.62 -15.42 -5.08
CA ASN A 58 2.70 -15.49 -6.53
C ASN A 58 3.99 -16.20 -6.93
N VAL A 59 3.88 -17.23 -7.78
CA VAL A 59 5.02 -17.96 -8.37
C VAL A 59 5.93 -17.02 -9.18
N ALA A 60 5.36 -15.95 -9.76
CA ALA A 60 6.07 -14.96 -10.57
C ALA A 60 6.72 -13.81 -9.77
N GLY A 61 6.67 -13.83 -8.43
CA GLY A 61 7.65 -13.07 -7.63
C GLY A 61 7.18 -12.16 -6.52
N TYR A 62 6.00 -11.53 -6.62
CA TYR A 62 5.48 -10.63 -5.57
C TYR A 62 4.12 -11.09 -5.07
N SER A 63 3.96 -11.15 -3.75
CA SER A 63 2.69 -11.54 -3.12
C SER A 63 1.57 -10.54 -3.43
N VAL A 64 0.38 -11.05 -3.72
CA VAL A 64 -0.85 -10.25 -3.76
C VAL A 64 -1.37 -10.18 -2.34
N TYR A 65 -1.29 -9.02 -1.70
CA TYR A 65 -1.75 -8.85 -0.33
C TYR A 65 -3.27 -8.75 -0.23
N ARG A 66 -3.80 -9.23 0.89
CA ARG A 66 -5.18 -9.01 1.31
C ARG A 66 -5.50 -7.52 1.39
N ARG A 67 -6.58 -7.12 0.73
CA ARG A 67 -7.13 -5.76 0.63
C ARG A 67 -8.66 -5.89 0.59
N ARG A 68 -9.30 -6.06 1.74
CA ARG A 68 -10.76 -6.25 1.79
C ARG A 68 -11.50 -4.96 1.47
N ARG A 69 -12.69 -5.07 0.88
CA ARG A 69 -13.60 -3.93 0.77
C ARG A 69 -14.03 -3.49 2.16
N ARG A 70 -14.01 -2.18 2.44
CA ARG A 70 -14.54 -1.63 3.70
C ARG A 70 -16.03 -1.32 3.56
N ALA A 71 -16.69 -1.00 4.67
CA ALA A 71 -18.06 -0.51 4.65
C ALA A 71 -18.18 0.83 3.91
N ALA A 72 -19.37 1.11 3.38
CA ALA A 72 -19.70 2.40 2.79
C ALA A 72 -19.44 3.57 3.76
N GLY A 73 -19.11 4.74 3.20
CA GLY A 73 -18.82 5.95 3.96
C GLY A 73 -17.60 6.68 3.42
N VAL A 74 -17.19 7.71 4.17
CA VAL A 74 -16.08 8.60 3.80
C VAL A 74 -14.94 8.42 4.80
N VAL A 75 -13.70 8.49 4.32
CA VAL A 75 -12.50 8.53 5.14
C VAL A 75 -11.70 9.80 4.84
N LEU A 76 -11.24 10.45 5.91
CA LEU A 76 -10.35 11.61 5.81
C LEU A 76 -8.89 11.15 5.77
N ILE A 77 -8.19 11.53 4.71
CA ILE A 77 -6.76 11.25 4.52
C ILE A 77 -6.08 12.56 4.17
N ASN A 78 -5.15 13.01 5.04
CA ASN A 78 -4.42 14.27 4.88
C ASN A 78 -5.36 15.47 4.62
N GLY A 79 -6.49 15.52 5.33
CA GLY A 79 -7.47 16.59 5.23
C GLY A 79 -8.39 16.53 3.99
N LYS A 80 -8.32 15.48 3.18
CA LYS A 80 -9.21 15.27 2.02
C LYS A 80 -10.11 14.06 2.21
N GLU A 81 -11.34 14.16 1.71
CA GLU A 81 -12.34 13.10 1.75
C GLU A 81 -12.13 12.10 0.61
N TYR A 82 -12.22 10.81 0.93
CA TYR A 82 -12.15 9.69 -0.02
C TYR A 82 -13.24 8.67 0.28
N ASP A 83 -13.65 7.94 -0.76
CA ASP A 83 -14.54 6.78 -0.60
C ASP A 83 -13.87 5.71 0.26
N ASN A 84 -14.56 5.29 1.31
CA ASN A 84 -14.03 4.32 2.26
C ASN A 84 -13.97 2.90 1.69
N GLU A 85 -14.95 2.49 0.87
CA GLU A 85 -15.05 1.12 0.35
C GLU A 85 -13.80 0.66 -0.44
N PRO A 86 -13.30 1.43 -1.42
CA PRO A 86 -12.13 1.05 -2.20
C PRO A 86 -10.80 1.46 -1.55
N ILE A 87 -10.77 2.07 -0.35
CA ILE A 87 -9.55 2.74 0.12
C ILE A 87 -8.36 1.79 0.26
N ASN A 88 -8.63 0.53 0.62
CA ASN A 88 -7.61 -0.50 0.75
C ASN A 88 -6.91 -0.83 -0.59
N GLN A 89 -7.42 -0.40 -1.74
CA GLN A 89 -6.72 -0.52 -3.03
C GLN A 89 -5.50 0.40 -3.14
N TRP A 90 -5.46 1.46 -2.33
CA TRP A 90 -4.44 2.52 -2.37
C TRP A 90 -3.39 2.40 -1.28
N VAL A 91 -3.59 1.53 -0.29
CA VAL A 91 -2.64 1.34 0.82
C VAL A 91 -1.35 0.67 0.32
N VAL A 92 -0.20 1.27 0.57
CA VAL A 92 1.11 0.67 0.34
C VAL A 92 1.33 -0.43 1.39
N PRO A 93 1.80 -1.64 1.02
CA PRO A 93 2.04 -2.70 2.00
C PRO A 93 3.02 -2.29 3.10
N TYR A 94 2.66 -2.55 4.34
CA TYR A 94 3.40 -2.11 5.52
C TYR A 94 3.44 -3.20 6.60
N ASN A 95 4.43 -3.12 7.49
CA ASN A 95 4.45 -3.91 8.72
C ASN A 95 3.89 -3.06 9.87
N PRO A 96 2.79 -3.45 10.54
CA PRO A 96 2.17 -2.67 11.62
C PRO A 96 3.16 -2.22 12.71
N TYR A 97 4.01 -3.14 13.18
CA TYR A 97 4.98 -2.85 14.23
C TYR A 97 6.03 -1.83 13.77
N LEU A 98 6.66 -2.06 12.61
CA LEU A 98 7.71 -1.17 12.12
C LEU A 98 7.16 0.22 11.79
N SER A 99 5.98 0.27 11.17
CA SER A 99 5.36 1.53 10.75
C SER A 99 5.02 2.36 11.97
N GLN A 100 4.34 1.78 12.97
CA GLN A 100 4.02 2.49 14.21
C GLN A 100 5.28 2.91 14.98
N LYS A 101 6.31 2.08 15.03
CA LYS A 101 7.54 2.36 15.77
C LYS A 101 8.32 3.55 15.21
N TYR A 102 8.41 3.66 13.89
CA TYR A 102 9.23 4.69 13.24
C TYR A 102 8.43 5.85 12.63
N ASN A 103 7.10 5.74 12.58
CA ASN A 103 6.19 6.77 12.08
C ASN A 103 6.62 7.39 10.74
N CYS A 104 7.05 6.55 9.79
CA CYS A 104 7.57 6.99 8.50
C CYS A 104 7.16 6.02 7.39
N HIS A 105 7.36 6.40 6.13
CA HIS A 105 7.13 5.52 4.99
C HIS A 105 8.19 4.41 4.94
N ILE A 106 7.78 3.17 5.20
CA ILE A 106 8.61 1.97 5.14
C ILE A 106 8.04 1.01 4.10
N ASN A 107 8.81 0.74 3.05
CA ASN A 107 8.43 -0.27 2.06
C ASN A 107 8.72 -1.67 2.60
N VAL A 108 7.68 -2.51 2.76
CA VAL A 108 7.84 -3.89 3.20
C VAL A 108 7.33 -4.85 2.13
N GLU A 109 8.23 -5.67 1.60
CA GLU A 109 7.92 -6.64 0.54
C GLU A 109 8.27 -8.06 0.96
N VAL A 110 7.31 -8.97 0.86
CA VAL A 110 7.53 -10.41 0.98
C VAL A 110 7.94 -10.93 -0.39
N CYS A 111 9.22 -11.28 -0.51
CA CYS A 111 9.80 -11.85 -1.72
C CYS A 111 9.93 -13.38 -1.59
N THR A 112 9.72 -14.10 -2.69
CA THR A 112 10.07 -15.52 -2.82
C THR A 112 11.51 -15.66 -3.32
N ALA A 113 12.16 -16.81 -3.11
CA ALA A 113 13.62 -16.94 -3.19
C ALA A 113 14.29 -16.33 -4.46
N ILE A 114 13.73 -16.58 -5.65
CA ILE A 114 14.33 -16.10 -6.91
C ILE A 114 14.17 -14.57 -7.08
N THR A 115 13.05 -13.99 -6.66
CA THR A 115 12.84 -12.55 -6.72
C THR A 115 13.51 -11.80 -5.58
N ALA A 116 13.71 -12.44 -4.43
CA ALA A 116 14.50 -11.88 -3.34
C ALA A 116 15.92 -11.57 -3.80
N VAL A 117 16.57 -12.49 -4.54
CA VAL A 117 17.92 -12.27 -5.08
C VAL A 117 17.95 -11.09 -6.08
N LYS A 118 17.00 -11.04 -7.03
CA LYS A 118 16.91 -9.91 -7.99
C LYS A 118 16.63 -8.58 -7.29
N TYR A 119 15.78 -8.59 -6.28
CA TYR A 119 15.44 -7.41 -5.49
C TYR A 119 16.68 -6.93 -4.74
N LEU A 120 17.35 -7.79 -3.97
CA LEU A 120 18.58 -7.42 -3.27
C LEU A 120 19.63 -6.85 -4.22
N TYR A 121 19.87 -7.51 -5.36
CA TYR A 121 20.83 -7.02 -6.35
C TYR A 121 20.47 -5.61 -6.87
N LYS A 122 19.19 -5.38 -7.18
CA LYS A 122 18.71 -4.06 -7.63
C LYS A 122 18.93 -2.95 -6.61
N TYR A 123 18.88 -3.22 -5.30
CA TYR A 123 19.02 -2.19 -4.27
C TYR A 123 20.45 -2.04 -3.75
N VAL A 124 21.26 -3.09 -3.81
CA VAL A 124 22.69 -3.04 -3.46
C VAL A 124 23.52 -2.39 -4.57
N TYR A 125 23.22 -2.70 -5.83
CA TYR A 125 23.99 -2.25 -7.00
C TYR A 125 23.28 -1.11 -7.76
N LYS A 126 22.49 -0.30 -7.05
CA LYS A 126 21.84 0.87 -7.61
C LYS A 126 22.62 2.14 -7.38
#